data_AF-A0A955Z085-F1
#
_entry.id   AF-A0A955Z085-F1
#
_cell.length_a   1.000
_cell.length_b   1.000
_cell.length_c   1.000
_cell.angle_alpha   90.00
_cell.angle_beta   90.00
_cell.angle_gamma   90.00
#
_symmetry.space_group_name_H-M   'P 1'
#
loop_
_entity.id
_entity.type
_entity.pdbx_description
1 polymer ?
#
loop_
_entity_poly.entity_id
_entity_poly.type
_entity_poly.pdbx_seq_one_letter_code
_entity_poly.pdbx_strand_id
1 'polypeptide(L)'
;MKLRSLLLAASLALAVAPQPACTSSAEEDVDLSEDELTTRLSVRSIGSERTFRALSTEGGAFGQAGRTVKFLIDARDPAAPRIHFINANYQVGGRTPDYAKYHYYFARKELGVVESNQAFNDATYFTDDKRYFAGTLQTYSLGEPEALHYAVQFYPDDVIHDEVITRAIGVVAKALRIRDAKKLFVATGPQQTFERVVPDLAALGFGAMSIDDVLGSVKYLPLNPGEAWGYLRIFPRDLGELRPTDIVVFDELPLDLSVVAGTITKVFQDVTSHVNLKAKERGTPNMVLRDAGPAQADLAPFADKPVHLRVGKTGFVIEATTPELVEAKLRERTNRPWVALPVVPESRVVWYDEMCPTLTEACTQQGNRLGGKSANLGFLANRSVLGRVSQPGSESAKLGYELVPQGFGLPVQFYRDFLALPDNAALKAKIDAFVVREKSGELSPNERRALAAEIREGFYVAKVPPAQLALVQEQIGRLRQLVPNLEKMKFRSSANAEDIPNFDGAGLHDSFSVKLSSTDNAQMSCRIEVEQDGPATKLEIKPKTPQCGIKGVYASLWNARAIEERSFARL
;
A
#
# COMPACT_ATOMS: atom_id res chain seq x y z
N MET A 1 -3.57 -100.52 13.93
CA MET A 1 -3.31 -99.15 14.43
C MET A 1 -4.66 -98.51 14.71
N LYS A 2 -5.25 -98.72 15.91
CA LYS A 2 -5.21 -97.86 17.11
C LYS A 2 -5.57 -96.39 16.78
N LEU A 3 -6.59 -95.74 17.36
CA LEU A 3 -7.67 -96.13 18.26
C LEU A 3 -8.71 -94.97 18.25
N ARG A 4 -9.96 -95.33 18.56
CA ARG A 4 -11.16 -94.52 18.89
C ARG A 4 -10.86 -93.31 19.82
N SER A 5 -11.68 -92.24 19.85
CA SER A 5 -12.91 -92.22 20.67
C SER A 5 -13.79 -90.98 20.43
N LEU A 6 -15.10 -91.23 20.44
CA LEU A 6 -16.18 -90.29 20.72
C LEU A 6 -16.05 -89.70 22.14
N LEU A 7 -16.55 -88.48 22.35
CA LEU A 7 -17.41 -88.20 23.51
C LEU A 7 -18.29 -86.96 23.30
N LEU A 8 -19.58 -87.18 23.48
CA LEU A 8 -20.68 -86.24 23.59
C LEU A 8 -20.83 -85.87 25.08
N ALA A 9 -21.00 -84.60 25.44
CA ALA A 9 -21.63 -84.24 26.71
C ALA A 9 -22.16 -82.79 26.68
N ALA A 10 -23.41 -82.65 27.12
CA ALA A 10 -24.19 -81.42 27.21
C ALA A 10 -24.04 -80.73 28.59
N SER A 11 -24.70 -79.57 28.71
CA SER A 11 -25.08 -78.82 29.95
C SER A 11 -23.92 -78.13 30.69
N LEU A 12 -24.05 -76.93 31.30
CA LEU A 12 -25.19 -76.24 31.90
C LEU A 12 -24.86 -74.72 32.00
N ALA A 13 -25.91 -73.90 32.17
CA ALA A 13 -25.90 -72.43 32.21
C ALA A 13 -25.06 -71.79 33.33
N LEU A 14 -24.64 -70.54 33.09
CA LEU A 14 -24.60 -69.48 34.10
C LEU A 14 -24.76 -68.12 33.41
N ALA A 15 -25.93 -67.51 33.64
CA ALA A 15 -26.20 -66.12 33.31
C ALA A 15 -25.30 -65.22 34.16
N VAL A 16 -24.40 -64.48 33.50
CA VAL A 16 -23.68 -63.37 34.12
C VAL A 16 -24.40 -62.10 33.72
N ALA A 17 -24.95 -61.40 34.71
CA ALA A 17 -25.58 -60.11 34.54
C ALA A 17 -24.59 -59.10 33.93
N PRO A 18 -25.01 -58.26 32.96
CA PRO A 18 -24.15 -57.22 32.44
C PRO A 18 -23.92 -56.17 33.54
N GLN A 19 -22.65 -55.97 33.90
CA GLN A 19 -22.24 -54.76 34.62
C GLN A 19 -22.55 -53.53 33.75
N PRO A 20 -22.93 -52.39 34.34
CA PRO A 20 -23.25 -51.21 33.57
C PRO A 20 -21.97 -50.73 32.87
N ALA A 21 -21.97 -50.84 31.54
CA ALA A 21 -21.01 -50.17 30.71
C ALA A 21 -21.12 -48.67 31.00
N CYS A 22 -20.03 -48.06 31.45
CA CYS A 22 -19.85 -46.61 31.39
C CYS A 22 -20.02 -46.19 29.94
N THR A 23 -21.22 -45.73 29.59
CA THR A 23 -21.47 -44.98 28.37
C THR A 23 -20.74 -43.67 28.50
N SER A 24 -19.67 -43.48 27.71
CA SER A 24 -19.13 -42.16 27.43
C SER A 24 -20.25 -41.32 26.83
N SER A 25 -20.77 -40.38 27.60
CA SER A 25 -21.66 -39.34 27.12
C SER A 25 -21.01 -38.65 25.93
N ALA A 26 -21.64 -38.75 24.76
CA ALA A 26 -21.41 -37.81 23.68
C ALA A 26 -21.69 -36.42 24.25
N GLU A 27 -20.69 -35.55 24.28
CA GLU A 27 -20.88 -34.13 24.59
C GLU A 27 -21.79 -33.54 23.51
N GLU A 28 -23.07 -33.33 23.84
CA GLU A 28 -23.94 -32.45 23.08
C GLU A 28 -23.27 -31.06 23.06
N ASP A 29 -23.08 -30.51 21.85
CA ASP A 29 -22.58 -29.14 21.60
C ASP A 29 -23.58 -28.13 22.22
N VAL A 30 -23.44 -27.86 23.53
CA VAL A 30 -24.14 -26.77 24.20
C VAL A 30 -23.46 -25.47 23.79
N ASP A 31 -24.10 -24.72 22.90
CA ASP A 31 -23.61 -23.42 22.45
C ASP A 31 -23.57 -22.44 23.63
N LEU A 32 -22.39 -21.88 23.92
CA LEU A 32 -22.15 -21.01 25.08
C LEU A 32 -23.10 -19.80 25.10
N SER A 33 -23.53 -19.36 26.27
CA SER A 33 -24.31 -18.13 26.42
C SER A 33 -23.49 -16.89 26.03
N GLU A 34 -24.15 -15.76 25.71
CA GLU A 34 -23.44 -14.52 25.37
C GLU A 34 -22.58 -14.00 26.53
N ASP A 35 -23.06 -14.13 27.77
CA ASP A 35 -22.32 -13.75 28.97
C ASP A 35 -21.06 -14.61 29.17
N GLU A 36 -21.12 -15.90 28.84
CA GLU A 36 -19.95 -16.78 28.86
C GLU A 36 -18.95 -16.46 27.74
N LEU A 37 -19.45 -16.06 26.57
CA LEU A 37 -18.59 -15.72 25.43
C LEU A 37 -17.84 -14.41 25.67
N THR A 38 -18.49 -13.39 26.25
CA THR A 38 -17.86 -12.09 26.52
C THR A 38 -16.74 -12.16 27.57
N THR A 39 -16.80 -13.13 28.48
CA THR A 39 -15.84 -13.30 29.58
C THR A 39 -14.70 -14.28 29.28
N ARG A 40 -14.77 -15.04 28.18
CA ARG A 40 -13.71 -15.99 27.78
C ARG A 40 -12.73 -15.34 26.81
N LEU A 41 -11.44 -15.50 27.09
CA LEU A 41 -10.35 -15.04 26.21
C LEU A 41 -10.28 -15.86 24.91
N SER A 42 -10.61 -17.15 24.94
CA SER A 42 -10.69 -17.98 23.75
C SER A 42 -11.69 -19.14 23.90
N VAL A 43 -12.12 -19.71 22.77
CA VAL A 43 -12.90 -20.95 22.70
C VAL A 43 -12.18 -22.01 21.87
N ARG A 44 -12.56 -23.29 22.05
CA ARG A 44 -11.96 -24.44 21.35
C ARG A 44 -12.68 -24.81 20.06
N SER A 45 -13.94 -24.41 19.93
CA SER A 45 -14.79 -24.69 18.78
C SER A 45 -15.74 -23.52 18.54
N ILE A 46 -16.19 -23.40 17.29
CA ILE A 46 -17.22 -22.48 16.86
C ILE A 46 -18.33 -23.34 16.23
N GLY A 47 -19.40 -23.56 16.99
CA GLY A 47 -20.53 -24.41 16.60
C GLY A 47 -21.62 -23.68 15.82
N SER A 48 -21.74 -22.36 15.99
CA SER A 48 -22.80 -21.56 15.37
C SER A 48 -22.28 -20.22 14.84
N GLU A 49 -23.04 -19.63 13.92
CA GLU A 49 -22.78 -18.26 13.46
C GLU A 49 -22.89 -17.24 14.59
N ARG A 50 -23.76 -17.49 15.58
CA ARG A 50 -23.89 -16.67 16.79
C ARG A 50 -22.59 -16.65 17.58
N THR A 51 -21.99 -17.82 17.85
CA THR A 51 -20.68 -17.91 18.51
C THR A 51 -19.61 -17.12 17.74
N PHE A 52 -19.56 -17.30 16.41
CA PHE A 52 -18.62 -16.57 15.56
C PHE A 52 -18.81 -15.05 15.65
N ARG A 53 -20.04 -14.56 15.55
CA ARG A 53 -20.37 -13.13 15.64
C ARG A 53 -19.97 -12.53 16.99
N ALA A 54 -20.19 -13.26 18.08
CA ALA A 54 -19.82 -12.84 19.43
C ALA A 54 -18.30 -12.73 19.64
N LEU A 55 -17.51 -13.60 19.01
CA LEU A 55 -16.04 -13.61 19.13
C LEU A 55 -15.33 -12.68 18.16
N SER A 56 -15.99 -12.33 17.05
CA SER A 56 -15.40 -11.56 15.96
C SER A 56 -15.68 -10.07 16.07
N THR A 57 -14.81 -9.26 15.48
CA THR A 57 -15.03 -7.83 15.26
C THR A 57 -15.31 -7.56 13.79
N GLU A 58 -16.03 -6.48 13.52
CA GLU A 58 -16.15 -5.97 12.15
C GLU A 58 -14.79 -5.49 11.65
N GLY A 59 -14.49 -5.84 10.41
CA GLY A 59 -13.20 -5.60 9.80
C GLY A 59 -12.82 -6.75 8.87
N GLY A 60 -12.07 -6.41 7.83
CA GLY A 60 -11.55 -7.36 6.88
C GLY A 60 -10.25 -6.84 6.29
N ALA A 61 -9.34 -7.75 5.96
CA ALA A 61 -8.20 -7.40 5.13
C ALA A 61 -8.70 -6.95 3.74
N PHE A 62 -7.96 -6.04 3.09
CA PHE A 62 -8.17 -5.65 1.68
C PHE A 62 -9.51 -4.94 1.35
N GLY A 63 -10.11 -4.24 2.32
CA GLY A 63 -11.27 -3.36 2.05
C GLY A 63 -12.61 -4.09 1.83
N GLN A 64 -12.68 -5.39 2.11
CA GLN A 64 -13.92 -6.17 2.11
C GLN A 64 -14.68 -5.98 3.43
N ALA A 65 -16.00 -5.75 3.34
CA ALA A 65 -16.87 -5.76 4.50
C ALA A 65 -17.03 -7.22 4.99
N GLY A 66 -16.67 -7.47 6.26
CA GLY A 66 -16.69 -8.80 6.85
C GLY A 66 -16.43 -8.76 8.35
N ARG A 67 -16.36 -9.94 8.97
CA ARG A 67 -15.97 -10.10 10.37
C ARG A 67 -14.77 -11.01 10.47
N THR A 68 -13.94 -10.80 11.48
CA THR A 68 -12.71 -11.57 11.68
C THR A 68 -12.53 -12.01 13.13
N VAL A 69 -11.99 -13.21 13.31
CA VAL A 69 -11.53 -13.75 14.59
C VAL A 69 -10.17 -14.41 14.40
N LYS A 70 -9.23 -14.15 15.31
CA LYS A 70 -7.89 -14.78 15.27
C LYS A 70 -7.97 -16.19 15.82
N PHE A 71 -7.13 -17.08 15.33
CA PHE A 71 -6.91 -18.37 15.97
C PHE A 71 -5.42 -18.68 16.12
N LEU A 72 -5.11 -19.52 17.11
CA LEU A 72 -3.79 -20.11 17.31
C LEU A 72 -3.96 -21.63 17.49
N ILE A 73 -3.24 -22.42 16.70
CA ILE A 73 -3.10 -23.86 16.91
C ILE A 73 -1.77 -24.11 17.60
N ASP A 74 -1.82 -24.72 18.78
CA ASP A 74 -0.66 -25.29 19.45
C ASP A 74 -0.38 -26.68 18.88
N ALA A 75 0.71 -26.79 18.13
CA ALA A 75 1.16 -28.02 17.46
C ALA A 75 2.51 -28.52 18.01
N ARG A 76 2.88 -28.11 19.23
CA ARG A 76 4.07 -28.64 19.92
C ARG A 76 4.00 -30.16 20.12
N ASP A 77 2.79 -30.70 20.24
CA ASP A 77 2.50 -32.13 20.07
C ASP A 77 1.72 -32.33 18.75
N PRO A 78 2.40 -32.73 17.66
CA PRO A 78 1.76 -32.93 16.36
C PRO A 78 0.68 -34.03 16.35
N ALA A 79 0.69 -34.95 17.32
CA ALA A 79 -0.31 -36.00 17.42
C ALA A 79 -1.62 -35.51 18.06
N ALA A 80 -1.58 -34.41 18.81
CA ALA A 80 -2.72 -33.85 19.53
C ALA A 80 -2.77 -32.30 19.45
N PRO A 81 -2.85 -31.71 18.24
CA PRO A 81 -2.86 -30.26 18.09
C PRO A 81 -4.13 -29.63 18.70
N ARG A 82 -3.97 -28.45 19.31
CA ARG A 82 -5.05 -27.75 20.03
C ARG A 82 -5.28 -26.36 19.49
N ILE A 83 -6.47 -26.10 18.95
CA ILE A 83 -6.86 -24.77 18.46
C ILE A 83 -7.48 -23.91 19.56
N HIS A 84 -7.24 -22.61 19.48
CA HIS A 84 -7.90 -21.55 20.24
C HIS A 84 -8.39 -20.48 19.26
N PHE A 85 -9.71 -20.21 19.24
CA PHE A 85 -10.24 -19.00 18.62
C PHE A 85 -10.23 -17.88 19.66
N ILE A 86 -9.41 -16.87 19.42
CA ILE A 86 -9.15 -15.77 20.34
C ILE A 86 -10.28 -14.75 20.23
N ASN A 87 -10.96 -14.49 21.34
CA ASN A 87 -12.07 -13.56 21.39
C ASN A 87 -11.59 -12.13 21.17
N ALA A 88 -11.91 -11.55 20.01
CA ALA A 88 -11.51 -10.19 19.64
C ALA A 88 -12.22 -9.12 20.49
N ASN A 89 -13.36 -9.46 21.09
CA ASN A 89 -14.14 -8.58 21.96
C ASN A 89 -13.80 -8.72 23.45
N TYR A 90 -12.79 -9.53 23.82
CA TYR A 90 -12.40 -9.70 25.22
C TYR A 90 -11.87 -8.40 25.82
N GLN A 91 -12.41 -8.01 26.98
CA GLN A 91 -12.04 -6.78 27.68
C GLN A 91 -11.71 -7.03 29.15
N VAL A 92 -10.72 -6.29 29.66
CA VAL A 92 -10.42 -6.18 31.08
C VAL A 92 -10.37 -4.69 31.43
N GLY A 93 -11.25 -4.25 32.34
CA GLY A 93 -11.35 -2.83 32.70
C GLY A 93 -11.73 -1.93 31.52
N GLY A 94 -12.59 -2.40 30.61
CA GLY A 94 -13.05 -1.65 29.44
C GLY A 94 -12.02 -1.49 28.31
N ARG A 95 -10.91 -2.23 28.35
CA ARG A 95 -9.88 -2.22 27.31
C ARG A 95 -9.55 -3.63 26.84
N THR A 96 -9.29 -3.79 25.55
CA THR A 96 -8.77 -5.04 24.99
C THR A 96 -7.28 -5.17 25.33
N PRO A 97 -6.86 -6.20 26.10
CA PRO A 97 -5.46 -6.41 26.45
C PRO A 97 -4.63 -6.97 25.29
N ASP A 98 -3.31 -6.86 25.36
CA ASP A 98 -2.41 -7.30 24.27
C ASP A 98 -2.49 -8.81 24.00
N TYR A 99 -2.74 -9.62 25.02
CA TYR A 99 -2.94 -11.06 24.87
C TYR A 99 -4.28 -11.45 24.24
N ALA A 100 -5.20 -10.50 24.04
CA ALA A 100 -6.38 -10.68 23.17
C ALA A 100 -6.13 -10.13 21.75
N LYS A 101 -5.08 -9.32 21.56
CA LYS A 101 -4.73 -8.70 20.27
C LYS A 101 -3.71 -9.49 19.47
N TYR A 102 -2.70 -10.08 20.10
CA TYR A 102 -1.54 -10.62 19.40
C TYR A 102 -1.27 -12.08 19.80
N HIS A 103 -0.98 -12.93 18.82
CA HIS A 103 -0.74 -14.37 19.02
C HIS A 103 0.40 -14.66 20.01
N TYR A 104 1.51 -13.90 19.98
CA TYR A 104 2.62 -14.09 20.92
C TYR A 104 2.18 -13.87 22.39
N TYR A 105 1.55 -12.73 22.68
CA TYR A 105 1.09 -12.44 24.04
C TYR A 105 -0.03 -13.39 24.49
N PHE A 106 -0.88 -13.83 23.56
CA PHE A 106 -1.85 -14.89 23.82
C PHE A 106 -1.14 -16.20 24.21
N ALA A 107 -0.17 -16.66 23.42
CA ALA A 107 0.57 -17.89 23.68
C ALA A 107 1.33 -17.84 25.02
N ARG A 108 1.91 -16.68 25.37
CA ARG A 108 2.52 -16.49 26.69
C ARG A 108 1.52 -16.65 27.84
N LYS A 109 0.32 -16.07 27.68
CA LYS A 109 -0.70 -16.04 28.71
C LYS A 109 -1.42 -17.38 28.89
N GLU A 110 -1.85 -17.99 27.78
CA GLU A 110 -2.72 -19.18 27.77
C GLU A 110 -1.96 -20.49 27.58
N LEU A 111 -0.85 -20.47 26.83
CA LEU A 111 -0.07 -21.68 26.50
C LEU A 111 1.21 -21.81 27.33
N GLY A 112 1.50 -20.84 28.20
CA GLY A 112 2.69 -20.81 29.05
C GLY A 112 4.00 -20.67 28.26
N VAL A 113 3.96 -20.05 27.08
CA VAL A 113 5.15 -19.86 26.24
C VAL A 113 6.16 -18.95 26.94
N VAL A 114 7.39 -19.44 27.09
CA VAL A 114 8.51 -18.71 27.74
C VAL A 114 9.54 -18.15 26.77
N GLU A 115 9.47 -18.56 25.50
CA GLU A 115 10.43 -18.13 24.48
C GLU A 115 10.27 -16.65 24.10
N SER A 116 11.32 -16.08 23.49
CA SER A 116 11.29 -14.71 23.01
C SER A 116 10.29 -14.54 21.87
N ASN A 117 9.83 -13.31 21.63
CA ASN A 117 8.93 -13.01 20.51
C ASN A 117 9.55 -13.44 19.16
N GLN A 118 10.87 -13.23 19.00
CA GLN A 118 11.58 -13.68 17.81
C GLN A 118 11.52 -15.21 17.64
N ALA A 119 11.88 -15.97 18.67
CA ALA A 119 11.87 -17.43 18.60
C ALA A 119 10.45 -18.01 18.39
N PHE A 120 9.42 -17.37 18.96
CA PHE A 120 8.03 -17.71 18.70
C PHE A 120 7.67 -17.45 17.24
N ASN A 121 8.01 -16.29 16.69
CA ASN A 121 7.74 -15.94 15.30
C ASN A 121 8.47 -16.86 14.32
N ASP A 122 9.74 -17.18 14.59
CA ASP A 122 10.53 -18.12 13.78
C ASP A 122 9.85 -19.49 13.69
N ALA A 123 9.33 -20.00 14.82
CA ALA A 123 8.63 -21.29 14.88
C ALA A 123 7.16 -21.25 14.44
N THR A 124 6.62 -20.07 14.14
CA THR A 124 5.23 -19.87 13.72
C THR A 124 5.14 -19.54 12.23
N TYR A 125 5.96 -18.59 11.74
CA TYR A 125 5.81 -17.99 10.40
C TYR A 125 6.93 -18.36 9.42
N PHE A 126 8.14 -18.68 9.87
CA PHE A 126 9.31 -18.77 8.98
C PHE A 126 9.83 -20.20 8.75
N THR A 127 8.99 -21.21 9.01
CA THR A 127 9.32 -22.64 8.84
C THR A 127 8.06 -23.46 8.52
N ASP A 128 8.22 -24.57 7.80
CA ASP A 128 7.18 -25.60 7.61
C ASP A 128 7.09 -26.58 8.81
N ASP A 129 8.18 -26.71 9.58
CA ASP A 129 8.20 -27.46 10.86
C ASP A 129 7.63 -26.61 12.00
N LYS A 130 6.36 -26.23 11.82
CA LYS A 130 5.65 -25.30 12.69
C LYS A 130 5.32 -25.93 14.04
N ARG A 131 5.73 -25.25 15.12
CA ARG A 131 5.22 -25.53 16.48
C ARG A 131 3.89 -24.85 16.74
N TYR A 132 3.59 -23.78 16.02
CA TYR A 132 2.33 -23.05 16.14
C TYR A 132 1.82 -22.64 14.76
N PHE A 133 0.50 -22.62 14.60
CA PHE A 133 -0.14 -22.03 13.43
C PHE A 133 -0.98 -20.83 13.87
N ALA A 134 -0.56 -19.64 13.46
CA ALA A 134 -1.25 -18.41 13.78
C ALA A 134 -2.01 -17.91 12.55
N GLY A 135 -3.33 -17.88 12.63
CA GLY A 135 -4.16 -17.46 11.52
C GLY A 135 -5.38 -16.65 11.93
N THR A 136 -6.23 -16.39 10.95
CA THR A 136 -7.50 -15.69 11.09
C THR A 136 -8.60 -16.45 10.36
N LEU A 137 -9.80 -16.41 10.92
CA LEU A 137 -11.03 -16.83 10.26
C LEU A 137 -11.80 -15.56 9.91
N GLN A 138 -11.90 -15.27 8.62
CA GLN A 138 -12.52 -14.07 8.07
C GLN A 138 -13.75 -14.44 7.23
N THR A 139 -14.81 -13.63 7.28
CA THR A 139 -15.94 -13.79 6.35
C THR A 139 -15.79 -12.97 5.08
N TYR A 140 -16.15 -13.57 3.95
CA TYR A 140 -16.27 -12.93 2.65
C TYR A 140 -17.67 -13.09 2.08
N SER A 141 -18.13 -12.09 1.32
CA SER A 141 -19.34 -12.19 0.49
C SER A 141 -18.90 -12.39 -0.96
N LEU A 142 -18.80 -13.64 -1.39
CA LEU A 142 -18.36 -13.99 -2.75
C LEU A 142 -19.59 -14.35 -3.59
N GLY A 143 -19.83 -13.61 -4.66
CA GLY A 143 -20.97 -13.82 -5.55
C GLY A 143 -22.27 -13.25 -5.00
N GLU A 144 -23.19 -14.12 -4.56
CA GLU A 144 -24.51 -13.69 -4.05
C GLU A 144 -24.40 -13.00 -2.68
N PRO A 145 -25.08 -11.86 -2.46
CA PRO A 145 -24.91 -11.01 -1.28
C PRO A 145 -25.15 -11.70 0.09
N GLU A 146 -25.90 -12.80 0.12
CA GLU A 146 -26.31 -13.45 1.37
C GLU A 146 -25.48 -14.70 1.72
N ALA A 147 -24.59 -15.18 0.82
CA ALA A 147 -23.79 -16.38 1.06
C ALA A 147 -22.42 -16.05 1.69
N LEU A 148 -22.35 -16.06 3.03
CA LEU A 148 -21.10 -15.88 3.76
C LEU A 148 -20.15 -17.07 3.56
N HIS A 149 -18.92 -16.78 3.15
CA HIS A 149 -17.82 -17.73 3.10
C HIS A 149 -16.89 -17.50 4.29
N TYR A 150 -16.60 -18.55 5.06
CA TYR A 150 -15.69 -18.54 6.19
C TYR A 150 -14.31 -18.96 5.74
N ALA A 151 -13.42 -17.99 5.54
CA ALA A 151 -12.10 -18.20 5.01
C ALA A 151 -11.04 -18.24 6.12
N VAL A 152 -10.20 -19.27 6.09
CA VAL A 152 -8.98 -19.37 6.87
C VAL A 152 -7.84 -18.69 6.12
N GLN A 153 -7.13 -17.80 6.80
CA GLN A 153 -5.99 -17.05 6.28
C GLN A 153 -4.82 -17.07 7.25
N PHE A 154 -3.61 -17.09 6.71
CA PHE A 154 -2.36 -16.94 7.43
C PHE A 154 -1.70 -15.59 7.12
N TYR A 155 -0.60 -15.27 7.79
CA TYR A 155 0.17 -14.07 7.48
C TYR A 155 0.78 -14.17 6.05
N PRO A 156 0.80 -13.11 5.21
CA PRO A 156 1.29 -13.24 3.83
C PRO A 156 2.67 -13.85 3.64
N ASP A 157 3.63 -13.55 4.51
CA ASP A 157 4.98 -14.15 4.45
C ASP A 157 5.10 -15.43 5.28
N ASP A 158 3.98 -15.99 5.75
CA ASP A 158 3.97 -17.29 6.43
C ASP A 158 4.40 -18.38 5.46
N VAL A 159 5.50 -19.07 5.79
CA VAL A 159 6.03 -20.22 5.08
C VAL A 159 5.16 -21.42 5.43
N ILE A 160 4.14 -21.66 4.63
CA ILE A 160 3.18 -22.75 4.81
C ILE A 160 2.79 -23.34 3.45
N HIS A 161 3.31 -24.52 3.13
CA HIS A 161 3.09 -25.17 1.84
C HIS A 161 2.22 -26.42 1.98
N ASP A 162 1.37 -26.68 0.98
CA ASP A 162 0.77 -27.98 0.65
C ASP A 162 0.27 -28.78 1.88
N GLU A 163 0.99 -29.85 2.26
CA GLU A 163 0.57 -30.77 3.33
C GLU A 163 0.52 -30.07 4.71
N VAL A 164 1.30 -29.01 4.89
CA VAL A 164 1.31 -28.17 6.11
C VAL A 164 0.01 -27.35 6.21
N ILE A 165 -0.50 -26.84 5.07
CA ILE A 165 -1.83 -26.20 4.99
C ILE A 165 -2.90 -27.22 5.33
N THR A 166 -2.83 -28.41 4.75
CA THR A 166 -3.80 -29.49 5.01
C THR A 166 -3.84 -29.88 6.49
N ARG A 167 -2.68 -29.93 7.17
CA ARG A 167 -2.60 -30.16 8.62
C ARG A 167 -3.32 -29.08 9.41
N ALA A 168 -3.07 -27.80 9.10
CA ALA A 168 -3.71 -26.68 9.79
C ALA A 168 -5.23 -26.66 9.56
N ILE A 169 -5.66 -26.78 8.29
CA ILE A 169 -7.08 -26.79 7.91
C ILE A 169 -7.80 -28.00 8.51
N GLY A 170 -7.15 -29.17 8.60
CA GLY A 170 -7.72 -30.34 9.26
C GLY A 170 -8.06 -30.11 10.74
N VAL A 171 -7.25 -29.31 11.45
CA VAL A 171 -7.55 -28.91 12.83
C VAL A 171 -8.72 -27.91 12.87
N VAL A 172 -8.70 -26.90 11.99
CA VAL A 172 -9.80 -25.91 11.92
C VAL A 172 -11.12 -26.57 11.54
N ALA A 173 -11.13 -27.49 10.58
CA ALA A 173 -12.33 -28.18 10.11
C ALA A 173 -13.04 -28.96 11.23
N LYS A 174 -12.28 -29.59 12.14
CA LYS A 174 -12.82 -30.30 13.31
C LYS A 174 -13.43 -29.36 14.36
N ALA A 175 -13.00 -28.10 14.39
CA ALA A 175 -13.38 -27.11 15.39
C ALA A 175 -14.42 -26.10 14.89
N LEU A 176 -14.50 -25.86 13.57
CA LEU A 176 -15.47 -24.99 12.92
C LEU A 176 -16.66 -25.81 12.41
N ARG A 177 -17.72 -25.90 13.22
CA ARG A 177 -18.88 -26.79 13.01
C ARG A 177 -20.18 -26.08 12.64
N ILE A 178 -20.08 -24.83 12.17
CA ILE A 178 -21.22 -24.08 11.66
C ILE A 178 -21.87 -24.87 10.51
N ARG A 179 -23.18 -25.17 10.66
CA ARG A 179 -23.96 -25.90 9.66
C ARG A 179 -24.04 -25.11 8.36
N ASP A 180 -23.93 -25.80 7.23
CA ASP A 180 -24.00 -25.25 5.87
C ASP A 180 -23.02 -24.11 5.56
N ALA A 181 -22.01 -23.90 6.42
CA ALA A 181 -20.98 -22.90 6.21
C ALA A 181 -20.13 -23.26 5.00
N LYS A 182 -20.10 -22.35 4.01
CA LYS A 182 -19.11 -22.40 2.93
C LYS A 182 -17.75 -22.04 3.50
N LYS A 183 -16.81 -22.97 3.51
CA LYS A 183 -15.48 -22.78 4.11
C LYS A 183 -14.43 -22.70 3.01
N LEU A 184 -13.47 -21.81 3.19
CA LEU A 184 -12.40 -21.58 2.24
C LEU A 184 -11.05 -21.54 2.95
N PHE A 185 -10.02 -22.02 2.29
CA PHE A 185 -8.65 -21.58 2.52
C PHE A 185 -8.33 -20.49 1.49
N VAL A 186 -7.77 -19.37 1.95
CA VAL A 186 -7.37 -18.26 1.07
C VAL A 186 -5.88 -18.01 1.25
N ALA A 187 -5.11 -18.29 0.20
CA ALA A 187 -3.68 -18.01 0.18
C ALA A 187 -3.44 -16.50 0.02
N THR A 188 -2.75 -15.89 0.98
CA THR A 188 -2.56 -14.43 1.04
C THR A 188 -1.18 -13.96 0.62
N GLY A 189 -0.28 -14.88 0.25
CA GLY A 189 1.06 -14.55 -0.23
C GLY A 189 1.66 -15.66 -1.10
N PRO A 190 2.70 -15.34 -1.89
CA PRO A 190 3.24 -16.24 -2.90
C PRO A 190 3.96 -17.46 -2.31
N GLN A 191 4.32 -17.43 -1.03
CA GLN A 191 4.94 -18.54 -0.31
C GLN A 191 3.92 -19.64 0.06
N GLN A 192 2.61 -19.39 -0.10
CA GLN A 192 1.55 -20.28 0.37
C GLN A 192 1.01 -21.13 -0.79
N THR A 193 1.76 -22.14 -1.22
CA THR A 193 1.34 -23.03 -2.32
C THR A 193 0.33 -24.06 -1.83
N PHE A 194 -0.73 -24.32 -2.60
CA PHE A 194 -1.83 -25.21 -2.18
C PHE A 194 -2.41 -26.06 -3.32
N GLU A 195 -1.92 -25.88 -4.54
CA GLU A 195 -2.45 -26.47 -5.77
C GLU A 195 -2.46 -27.99 -5.70
N ARG A 196 -1.45 -28.59 -5.05
CA ARG A 196 -1.31 -30.04 -4.90
C ARG A 196 -2.30 -30.64 -3.92
N VAL A 197 -2.79 -29.85 -2.95
CA VAL A 197 -3.64 -30.32 -1.85
C VAL A 197 -5.10 -29.86 -1.97
N VAL A 198 -5.49 -29.23 -3.09
CA VAL A 198 -6.89 -28.87 -3.36
C VAL A 198 -7.86 -30.04 -3.14
N PRO A 199 -7.59 -31.29 -3.59
CA PRO A 199 -8.47 -32.43 -3.32
C PRO A 199 -8.60 -32.76 -1.83
N ASP A 200 -7.50 -32.65 -1.07
CA ASP A 200 -7.48 -32.94 0.37
C ASP A 200 -8.24 -31.88 1.16
N LEU A 201 -8.09 -30.61 0.79
CA LEU A 201 -8.88 -29.51 1.36
C LEU A 201 -10.37 -29.67 1.06
N ALA A 202 -10.73 -30.08 -0.17
CA ALA A 202 -12.10 -30.37 -0.54
C ALA A 202 -12.70 -31.52 0.28
N ALA A 203 -11.92 -32.58 0.56
CA ALA A 203 -12.34 -33.68 1.44
C ALA A 203 -12.57 -33.24 2.88
N LEU A 204 -11.91 -32.16 3.33
CA LEU A 204 -12.15 -31.51 4.63
C LEU A 204 -13.33 -30.52 4.60
N GLY A 205 -14.00 -30.35 3.47
CA GLY A 205 -15.10 -29.41 3.28
C GLY A 205 -14.67 -27.96 3.05
N PHE A 206 -13.43 -27.74 2.58
CA PHE A 206 -12.87 -26.43 2.27
C PHE A 206 -12.64 -26.29 0.76
N GLY A 207 -13.14 -25.21 0.17
CA GLY A 207 -12.59 -24.72 -1.10
C GLY A 207 -11.22 -24.08 -0.88
N ALA A 208 -10.44 -23.89 -1.93
CA ALA A 208 -9.14 -23.24 -1.86
C ALA A 208 -8.99 -22.26 -3.02
N MET A 209 -8.49 -21.07 -2.74
CA MET A 209 -8.27 -20.02 -3.74
C MET A 209 -7.19 -19.05 -3.28
N SER A 210 -6.67 -18.25 -4.20
CA SER A 210 -5.78 -17.14 -3.85
C SER A 210 -6.56 -15.92 -3.37
N ILE A 211 -5.88 -15.01 -2.68
CA ILE A 211 -6.45 -13.70 -2.37
C ILE A 211 -6.80 -12.92 -3.64
N ASP A 212 -6.05 -13.14 -4.74
CA ASP A 212 -6.34 -12.53 -6.04
C ASP A 212 -7.66 -13.04 -6.62
N ASP A 213 -8.01 -14.32 -6.42
CA ASP A 213 -9.31 -14.86 -6.81
C ASP A 213 -10.45 -14.26 -5.97
N VAL A 214 -10.24 -14.12 -4.66
CA VAL A 214 -11.19 -13.47 -3.74
C VAL A 214 -11.44 -12.03 -4.19
N LEU A 215 -10.37 -11.26 -4.40
CA LEU A 215 -10.45 -9.89 -4.90
C LEU A 215 -10.98 -9.83 -6.33
N GLY A 216 -10.74 -10.85 -7.15
CA GLY A 216 -11.23 -10.98 -8.52
C GLY A 216 -12.75 -11.12 -8.59
N SER A 217 -13.36 -11.73 -7.58
CA SER A 217 -14.82 -11.84 -7.46
C SER A 217 -15.54 -10.53 -7.09
N VAL A 218 -14.79 -9.55 -6.56
CA VAL A 218 -15.30 -8.24 -6.16
C VAL A 218 -15.45 -7.36 -7.39
N LYS A 219 -16.66 -7.32 -7.96
CA LYS A 219 -16.91 -6.59 -9.20
C LYS A 219 -16.74 -5.08 -9.07
N TYR A 220 -17.06 -4.51 -7.90
CA TYR A 220 -17.08 -3.06 -7.67
C TYR A 220 -16.37 -2.71 -6.36
N LEU A 221 -15.49 -1.71 -6.39
CA LEU A 221 -14.86 -1.13 -5.20
C LEU A 221 -14.85 0.41 -5.28
N PRO A 222 -15.50 1.12 -4.35
CA PRO A 222 -15.49 2.57 -4.32
C PRO A 222 -14.23 3.11 -3.63
N LEU A 223 -13.20 3.43 -4.41
CA LEU A 223 -11.93 3.91 -3.89
C LEU A 223 -11.98 5.37 -3.43
N ASN A 224 -12.65 6.22 -4.22
CA ASN A 224 -12.99 7.60 -3.88
C ASN A 224 -14.40 7.94 -4.42
N PRO A 225 -15.45 7.83 -3.59
CA PRO A 225 -16.80 8.24 -3.97
C PRO A 225 -16.86 9.72 -4.39
N GLY A 226 -17.76 10.06 -5.31
CA GLY A 226 -17.90 11.42 -5.81
C GLY A 226 -18.62 11.47 -7.14
N GLU A 227 -18.68 12.67 -7.72
CA GLU A 227 -19.34 12.91 -9.01
C GLU A 227 -18.40 13.63 -9.97
N ALA A 228 -18.52 13.31 -11.26
CA ALA A 228 -17.78 13.97 -12.32
C ALA A 228 -18.59 14.07 -13.61
N TRP A 229 -18.32 15.12 -14.38
CA TRP A 229 -18.80 15.29 -15.75
C TRP A 229 -17.59 15.23 -16.67
N GLY A 230 -17.66 14.39 -17.69
CA GLY A 230 -16.53 14.20 -18.61
C GLY A 230 -16.84 13.29 -19.79
N TYR A 231 -15.86 13.12 -20.68
CA TYR A 231 -15.95 12.16 -21.79
C TYR A 231 -15.49 10.79 -21.34
N LEU A 232 -16.33 9.76 -21.52
CA LEU A 232 -15.94 8.40 -21.16
C LEU A 232 -14.93 7.84 -22.18
N ARG A 233 -13.68 7.69 -21.77
CA ARG A 233 -12.60 7.11 -22.59
C ARG A 233 -12.32 5.70 -22.14
N ILE A 234 -12.61 4.72 -23.00
CA ILE A 234 -12.40 3.31 -22.66
C ILE A 234 -11.11 2.81 -23.33
N PHE A 235 -10.13 2.42 -22.51
CA PHE A 235 -8.82 1.92 -22.95
C PHE A 235 -8.14 2.84 -23.99
N PRO A 236 -7.92 4.12 -23.66
CA PRO A 236 -7.24 5.04 -24.57
C PRO A 236 -5.84 4.54 -24.88
N ARG A 237 -5.46 4.58 -26.16
CA ARG A 237 -4.13 4.14 -26.62
C ARG A 237 -3.02 5.14 -26.31
N ASP A 238 -3.34 6.43 -26.37
CA ASP A 238 -2.41 7.52 -26.09
C ASP A 238 -2.82 8.26 -24.82
N LEU A 239 -2.11 7.98 -23.72
CA LEU A 239 -2.32 8.64 -22.44
C LEU A 239 -1.97 10.14 -22.47
N GLY A 240 -1.18 10.57 -23.44
CA GLY A 240 -0.86 11.98 -23.65
C GLY A 240 -2.07 12.78 -24.13
N GLU A 241 -3.04 12.18 -24.82
CA GLU A 241 -4.20 12.95 -25.30
C GLU A 241 -5.27 13.19 -24.24
N LEU A 242 -5.12 12.58 -23.06
CA LEU A 242 -6.03 12.73 -21.95
C LEU A 242 -6.10 14.17 -21.46
N ARG A 243 -7.32 14.58 -21.12
CA ARG A 243 -7.67 15.92 -20.67
C ARG A 243 -8.29 15.87 -19.27
N PRO A 244 -8.27 16.99 -18.54
CA PRO A 244 -9.01 17.14 -17.29
C PRO A 244 -10.53 16.91 -17.39
N THR A 245 -11.07 16.82 -18.61
CA THR A 245 -12.47 16.51 -18.92
C THR A 245 -12.72 15.04 -19.24
N ASP A 246 -11.72 14.17 -19.25
CA ASP A 246 -11.93 12.75 -19.54
C ASP A 246 -12.22 11.95 -18.27
N ILE A 247 -13.18 11.02 -18.34
CA ILE A 247 -13.41 9.96 -17.35
C ILE A 247 -12.88 8.68 -17.98
N VAL A 248 -11.82 8.11 -17.41
CA VAL A 248 -11.03 7.10 -18.12
C VAL A 248 -11.18 5.72 -17.51
N VAL A 249 -11.45 4.73 -18.35
CA VAL A 249 -11.42 3.30 -18.02
C VAL A 249 -10.05 2.74 -18.40
N PHE A 250 -9.33 2.25 -17.40
CA PHE A 250 -8.04 1.61 -17.55
C PHE A 250 -8.13 0.11 -17.31
N ASP A 251 -7.42 -0.66 -18.13
CA ASP A 251 -7.21 -2.08 -17.89
C ASP A 251 -6.25 -2.25 -16.70
N GLU A 252 -5.08 -1.62 -16.81
CA GLU A 252 -4.11 -1.44 -15.73
C GLU A 252 -3.85 0.05 -15.51
N LEU A 253 -3.59 0.44 -14.27
CA LEU A 253 -3.30 1.84 -14.00
C LEU A 253 -1.92 2.23 -14.53
N PRO A 254 -1.83 3.31 -15.32
CA PRO A 254 -0.53 3.85 -15.65
C PRO A 254 0.13 4.40 -14.40
N LEU A 255 1.43 4.14 -14.26
CA LEU A 255 2.28 4.78 -13.26
C LEU A 255 2.19 6.32 -13.35
N ASP A 256 2.02 6.81 -14.58
CA ASP A 256 1.96 8.23 -14.92
C ASP A 256 0.62 8.68 -15.50
N LEU A 257 -0.39 8.76 -14.62
CA LEU A 257 -1.69 9.36 -14.97
C LEU A 257 -1.68 10.89 -14.84
N SER A 258 -2.06 11.58 -15.93
CA SER A 258 -2.36 13.02 -15.97
C SER A 258 -3.61 13.39 -15.14
N VAL A 259 -4.03 14.65 -15.17
CA VAL A 259 -5.27 15.11 -14.55
C VAL A 259 -6.44 14.67 -15.43
N VAL A 260 -7.36 13.93 -14.83
CA VAL A 260 -8.60 13.43 -15.46
C VAL A 260 -9.79 13.71 -14.54
N ALA A 261 -11.00 13.78 -15.10
CA ALA A 261 -12.23 14.05 -14.36
C ALA A 261 -12.65 12.90 -13.44
N GLY A 262 -12.29 11.65 -13.79
CA GLY A 262 -12.53 10.46 -12.98
C GLY A 262 -11.81 9.23 -13.53
N THR A 263 -11.66 8.21 -12.69
CA THR A 263 -10.96 6.96 -13.03
C THR A 263 -11.79 5.73 -12.72
N ILE A 264 -11.80 4.79 -13.66
CA ILE A 264 -12.39 3.47 -13.54
C ILE A 264 -11.29 2.46 -13.88
N THR A 265 -11.07 1.45 -13.03
CA THR A 265 -9.94 0.51 -13.21
C THR A 265 -10.42 -0.93 -13.07
N LYS A 266 -9.85 -1.85 -13.85
CA LYS A 266 -10.18 -3.28 -13.72
C LYS A 266 -9.35 -3.99 -12.65
N VAL A 267 -8.16 -3.49 -12.35
CA VAL A 267 -7.27 -4.08 -11.36
C VAL A 267 -7.57 -3.51 -9.97
N PHE A 268 -7.50 -4.37 -8.96
CA PHE A 268 -7.64 -3.96 -7.57
C PHE A 268 -6.59 -2.90 -7.22
N GLN A 269 -7.01 -1.89 -6.46
CA GLN A 269 -6.11 -0.91 -5.88
C GLN A 269 -6.29 -0.86 -4.38
N ASP A 270 -5.20 -0.70 -3.65
CA ASP A 270 -5.26 -0.28 -2.26
C ASP A 270 -5.87 1.14 -2.18
N VAL A 271 -6.67 1.39 -1.14
CA VAL A 271 -7.23 2.71 -0.82
C VAL A 271 -6.17 3.78 -0.55
N THR A 272 -4.93 3.35 -0.27
CA THR A 272 -3.72 4.18 -0.09
C THR A 272 -2.87 4.31 -1.34
N SER A 273 -3.28 3.71 -2.47
CA SER A 273 -2.56 3.84 -3.74
C SER A 273 -2.41 5.30 -4.17
N HIS A 274 -1.29 5.60 -4.82
CA HIS A 274 -0.95 6.97 -5.27
C HIS A 274 -2.04 7.61 -6.14
N VAL A 275 -2.66 6.82 -7.02
CA VAL A 275 -3.77 7.31 -7.85
C VAL A 275 -5.01 7.63 -7.01
N ASN A 276 -5.32 6.82 -5.99
CA ASN A 276 -6.45 7.11 -5.13
C ASN A 276 -6.22 8.35 -4.24
N LEU A 277 -4.99 8.55 -3.78
CA LEU A 277 -4.61 9.76 -3.04
C LEU A 277 -4.80 11.01 -3.91
N LYS A 278 -4.33 10.97 -5.16
CA LYS A 278 -4.56 12.03 -6.14
C LYS A 278 -6.03 12.27 -6.45
N ALA A 279 -6.82 11.19 -6.55
CA ALA A 279 -8.26 11.31 -6.76
C ALA A 279 -8.93 12.07 -5.60
N LYS A 280 -8.52 11.79 -4.35
CA LYS A 280 -9.00 12.50 -3.16
C LYS A 280 -8.62 13.98 -3.18
N GLU A 281 -7.37 14.31 -3.49
CA GLU A 281 -6.89 15.70 -3.56
C GLU A 281 -7.62 16.53 -4.61
N ARG A 282 -7.81 15.94 -5.79
CA ARG A 282 -8.55 16.59 -6.87
C ARG A 282 -10.04 16.66 -6.52
N GLY A 283 -10.56 15.75 -5.70
CA GLY A 283 -11.99 15.55 -5.51
C GLY A 283 -12.66 14.92 -6.73
N THR A 284 -11.98 13.97 -7.37
CA THR A 284 -12.49 13.23 -8.55
C THR A 284 -12.88 11.81 -8.18
N PRO A 285 -13.99 11.28 -8.70
CA PRO A 285 -14.38 9.90 -8.45
C PRO A 285 -13.31 8.90 -8.93
N ASN A 286 -13.07 7.88 -8.11
CA ASN A 286 -12.23 6.74 -8.43
C ASN A 286 -12.91 5.43 -7.99
N MET A 287 -12.98 4.45 -8.88
CA MET A 287 -13.55 3.13 -8.58
C MET A 287 -12.82 2.00 -9.31
N VAL A 288 -12.85 0.81 -8.70
CA VAL A 288 -12.58 -0.44 -9.42
C VAL A 288 -13.91 -0.96 -9.95
N LEU A 289 -13.94 -1.32 -11.24
CA LEU A 289 -15.01 -2.06 -11.88
C LEU A 289 -14.37 -3.17 -12.73
N ARG A 290 -14.44 -4.42 -12.26
CA ARG A 290 -13.65 -5.54 -12.81
C ARG A 290 -13.94 -5.88 -14.25
N ASP A 291 -15.21 -5.79 -14.63
CA ASP A 291 -15.70 -6.05 -15.97
C ASP A 291 -15.79 -4.77 -16.82
N ALA A 292 -15.24 -3.64 -16.34
CA ALA A 292 -15.23 -2.40 -17.09
C ALA A 292 -14.58 -2.59 -18.46
N GLY A 293 -15.20 -2.07 -19.51
CA GLY A 293 -14.66 -2.17 -20.84
C GLY A 293 -15.70 -1.88 -21.91
N PRO A 294 -15.33 -2.00 -23.20
CA PRO A 294 -16.20 -1.63 -24.31
C PRO A 294 -17.47 -2.47 -24.42
N ALA A 295 -17.50 -3.66 -23.80
CA ALA A 295 -18.64 -4.57 -23.81
C ALA A 295 -19.48 -4.52 -22.53
N GLN A 296 -19.09 -3.74 -21.52
CA GLN A 296 -19.83 -3.63 -20.26
C GLN A 296 -21.12 -2.84 -20.52
N ALA A 297 -22.26 -3.37 -20.06
CA ALA A 297 -23.59 -2.91 -20.48
C ALA A 297 -23.89 -1.44 -20.12
N ASP A 298 -23.40 -0.95 -18.98
CA ASP A 298 -23.60 0.43 -18.52
C ASP A 298 -22.63 1.42 -19.18
N LEU A 299 -21.41 0.98 -19.56
CA LEU A 299 -20.36 1.83 -20.13
C LEU A 299 -20.42 1.89 -21.67
N ALA A 300 -20.70 0.76 -22.33
CA ALA A 300 -20.67 0.62 -23.79
C ALA A 300 -21.50 1.69 -24.53
N PRO A 301 -22.72 2.08 -24.08
CA PRO A 301 -23.52 3.10 -24.75
C PRO A 301 -22.86 4.49 -24.77
N PHE A 302 -21.91 4.74 -23.87
CA PHE A 302 -21.32 6.05 -23.62
C PHE A 302 -19.86 6.19 -24.07
N ALA A 303 -19.29 5.18 -24.73
CA ALA A 303 -17.92 5.26 -25.25
C ALA A 303 -17.73 6.54 -26.10
N ASP A 304 -16.70 7.32 -25.75
CA ASP A 304 -16.34 8.62 -26.34
C ASP A 304 -17.41 9.73 -26.26
N LYS A 305 -18.44 9.54 -25.44
CA LYS A 305 -19.52 10.50 -25.23
C LYS A 305 -19.40 11.22 -23.88
N PRO A 306 -19.95 12.44 -23.77
CA PRO A 306 -20.06 13.14 -22.50
C PRO A 306 -21.03 12.41 -21.56
N VAL A 307 -20.59 12.18 -20.32
CA VAL A 307 -21.35 11.54 -19.25
C VAL A 307 -21.26 12.30 -17.92
N HIS A 308 -22.27 12.11 -17.08
CA HIS A 308 -22.21 12.34 -15.64
C HIS A 308 -22.00 10.98 -14.96
N LEU A 309 -20.88 10.83 -14.26
CA LEU A 309 -20.58 9.65 -13.44
C LEU A 309 -20.77 10.01 -11.97
N ARG A 310 -21.53 9.19 -11.25
CA ARG A 310 -21.65 9.23 -9.79
C ARG A 310 -21.19 7.91 -9.19
N VAL A 311 -20.12 7.94 -8.41
CA VAL A 311 -19.57 6.79 -7.67
C VAL A 311 -20.06 6.86 -6.22
N GLY A 312 -20.86 5.88 -5.82
CA GLY A 312 -21.42 5.75 -4.46
C GLY A 312 -20.71 4.67 -3.64
N LYS A 313 -21.15 4.45 -2.40
CA LYS A 313 -20.53 3.46 -1.49
C LYS A 313 -20.77 2.00 -1.87
N THR A 314 -21.81 1.71 -2.65
CA THR A 314 -22.22 0.35 -2.99
C THR A 314 -22.46 0.13 -4.47
N GLY A 315 -22.33 1.18 -5.29
CA GLY A 315 -22.48 1.12 -6.73
C GLY A 315 -22.27 2.49 -7.38
N PHE A 316 -22.40 2.55 -8.70
CA PHE A 316 -22.24 3.77 -9.48
C PHE A 316 -23.45 4.00 -10.39
N VAL A 317 -23.59 5.23 -10.88
CA VAL A 317 -24.56 5.63 -11.89
C VAL A 317 -23.82 6.39 -12.98
N ILE A 318 -24.11 6.09 -14.24
CA ILE A 318 -23.58 6.78 -15.41
C ILE A 318 -24.72 7.18 -16.33
N GLU A 319 -24.81 8.46 -16.68
CA GLU A 319 -25.90 9.03 -17.48
C GLU A 319 -25.34 9.96 -18.55
N ALA A 320 -26.08 10.13 -19.66
CA ALA A 320 -25.70 11.06 -20.72
C ALA A 320 -25.67 12.50 -20.19
N THR A 321 -24.72 13.30 -20.66
CA THR A 321 -24.70 14.75 -20.43
C THR A 321 -24.34 15.52 -21.71
N THR A 322 -24.10 16.82 -21.62
CA THR A 322 -23.73 17.65 -22.79
C THR A 322 -22.28 18.14 -22.71
N PRO A 323 -21.60 18.33 -23.87
CA PRO A 323 -20.28 18.95 -23.92
C PRO A 323 -20.20 20.28 -23.18
N GLU A 324 -21.25 21.10 -23.28
CA GLU A 324 -21.32 22.42 -22.64
C GLU A 324 -21.28 22.31 -21.12
N LEU A 325 -21.94 21.29 -20.55
CA LEU A 325 -21.95 21.06 -19.11
C LEU A 325 -20.60 20.51 -18.63
N VAL A 326 -19.96 19.62 -19.40
CA VAL A 326 -18.59 19.15 -19.11
C VAL A 326 -17.62 20.32 -19.01
N GLU A 327 -17.63 21.21 -20.01
CA GLU A 327 -16.78 22.40 -20.02
C GLU A 327 -17.14 23.39 -18.90
N ALA A 328 -18.42 23.54 -18.57
CA ALA A 328 -18.85 24.36 -17.44
C ALA A 328 -18.32 23.82 -16.11
N LYS A 329 -18.36 22.51 -15.90
CA LYS A 329 -17.83 21.85 -14.69
C LYS A 329 -16.31 21.93 -14.60
N LEU A 330 -15.59 21.83 -15.72
CA LEU A 330 -14.15 22.12 -15.72
C LEU A 330 -13.88 23.56 -15.31
N ARG A 331 -14.63 24.53 -15.88
CA ARG A 331 -14.51 25.95 -15.51
C ARG A 331 -14.81 26.19 -14.04
N GLU A 332 -15.83 25.59 -13.45
CA GLU A 332 -16.12 25.71 -12.01
C GLU A 332 -14.90 25.31 -11.15
N ARG A 333 -14.16 24.26 -11.55
CA ARG A 333 -12.97 23.78 -10.82
C ARG A 333 -11.71 24.60 -11.07
N THR A 334 -11.61 25.23 -12.23
CA THR A 334 -10.38 25.93 -12.68
C THR A 334 -10.48 27.45 -12.64
N ASN A 335 -11.69 28.01 -12.54
CA ASN A 335 -11.96 29.44 -12.42
C ASN A 335 -11.76 29.93 -10.98
N ARG A 336 -10.56 29.65 -10.46
CA ARG A 336 -10.07 30.16 -9.19
C ARG A 336 -8.77 30.94 -9.42
N PRO A 337 -8.46 31.92 -8.57
CA PRO A 337 -7.22 32.68 -8.66
C PRO A 337 -6.00 31.78 -8.64
N TRP A 338 -4.94 32.19 -9.34
CA TRP A 338 -3.63 31.56 -9.19
C TRP A 338 -3.07 31.86 -7.80
N VAL A 339 -2.54 30.84 -7.13
CA VAL A 339 -1.94 30.91 -5.80
C VAL A 339 -0.43 31.03 -5.95
N ALA A 340 0.11 32.17 -5.55
CA ALA A 340 1.55 32.35 -5.50
C ALA A 340 2.14 31.61 -4.29
N LEU A 341 3.24 30.87 -4.52
CA LEU A 341 4.01 30.26 -3.45
C LEU A 341 4.84 31.30 -2.68
N PRO A 342 4.96 31.17 -1.34
CA PRO A 342 5.81 32.05 -0.55
C PRO A 342 7.27 32.03 -1.05
N VAL A 343 7.85 33.22 -1.20
CA VAL A 343 9.27 33.40 -1.49
C VAL A 343 10.00 33.63 -0.18
N VAL A 344 10.73 32.60 0.28
CA VAL A 344 11.56 32.71 1.47
C VAL A 344 13.03 32.75 1.04
N PRO A 345 13.78 33.84 1.33
CA PRO A 345 15.21 33.90 1.08
C PRO A 345 15.95 32.89 1.96
N GLU A 346 16.80 32.07 1.34
CA GLU A 346 17.70 31.15 2.03
C GLU A 346 18.89 30.83 1.13
N SER A 347 20.11 31.11 1.58
CA SER A 347 21.33 30.84 0.82
C SER A 347 22.19 29.73 1.41
N ARG A 348 21.84 29.22 2.60
CA ARG A 348 22.51 28.08 3.22
C ARG A 348 21.93 26.76 2.74
N VAL A 349 22.84 25.83 2.46
CA VAL A 349 22.56 24.40 2.50
C VAL A 349 22.37 24.01 3.97
N VAL A 350 21.32 23.24 4.28
CA VAL A 350 20.98 22.86 5.66
C VAL A 350 21.03 21.34 5.78
N TRP A 351 21.68 20.81 6.81
CA TRP A 351 21.70 19.37 7.09
C TRP A 351 20.40 18.92 7.74
N TYR A 352 19.95 17.68 7.50
CA TYR A 352 18.67 17.22 8.03
C TYR A 352 18.58 17.36 9.56
N ASP A 353 19.60 16.96 10.30
CA ASP A 353 19.70 17.10 11.76
C ASP A 353 19.95 18.55 12.25
N GLU A 354 20.20 19.49 11.34
CA GLU A 354 20.28 20.93 11.64
C GLU A 354 18.98 21.67 11.26
N MET A 355 18.07 21.05 10.47
CA MET A 355 16.83 21.69 10.01
C MET A 355 15.80 21.85 11.13
N CYS A 356 15.74 20.89 12.05
CA CYS A 356 14.85 20.89 13.19
C CYS A 356 15.62 20.52 14.46
N PRO A 357 16.45 21.41 15.02
CA PRO A 357 17.22 21.11 16.23
C PRO A 357 16.31 21.00 17.47
N THR A 358 15.21 21.76 17.49
CA THR A 358 14.20 21.75 18.56
C THR A 358 12.83 21.44 17.97
N LEU A 359 12.12 20.44 18.52
CA LEU A 359 10.77 20.09 18.08
C LEU A 359 9.78 21.20 18.41
N THR A 360 9.53 22.03 17.41
CA THR A 360 8.53 23.09 17.41
C THR A 360 7.62 22.91 16.21
N GLU A 361 6.44 23.51 16.24
CA GLU A 361 5.52 23.53 15.09
C GLU A 361 6.21 24.08 13.82
N ALA A 362 7.15 25.02 13.99
CA ALA A 362 7.92 25.60 12.89
C ALA A 362 8.82 24.59 12.14
N CYS A 363 9.10 23.41 12.72
CA CYS A 363 9.95 22.40 12.07
C CYS A 363 9.34 21.79 10.82
N THR A 364 8.03 21.54 10.84
CA THR A 364 7.33 20.97 9.69
C THR A 364 6.96 22.04 8.66
N GLN A 365 7.09 23.32 9.01
CA GLN A 365 6.79 24.48 8.15
C GLN A 365 8.01 24.98 7.36
N GLN A 366 9.07 24.17 7.23
CA GLN A 366 10.29 24.54 6.49
C GLN A 366 10.18 24.31 4.98
N GLY A 367 9.08 23.75 4.46
CA GLY A 367 9.01 23.37 3.06
C GLY A 367 8.97 24.56 2.09
N ASN A 368 8.53 25.76 2.52
CA ASN A 368 8.71 26.99 1.73
C ASN A 368 10.19 27.32 1.44
N ARG A 369 11.12 26.88 2.30
CA ARG A 369 12.57 27.11 2.17
C ARG A 369 13.30 25.95 1.52
N LEU A 370 12.98 24.71 1.91
CA LEU A 370 13.74 23.49 1.58
C LEU A 370 12.90 22.40 0.88
N GLY A 371 11.60 22.64 0.71
CA GLY A 371 10.60 21.67 0.24
C GLY A 371 10.14 20.68 1.32
N GLY A 372 8.94 20.12 1.13
CA GLY A 372 8.25 19.30 2.14
C GLY A 372 9.00 18.03 2.53
N LYS A 373 9.57 17.30 1.56
CA LYS A 373 10.37 16.08 1.83
C LYS A 373 11.61 16.36 2.67
N SER A 374 12.35 17.41 2.32
CA SER A 374 13.55 17.79 3.09
C SER A 374 13.17 18.23 4.50
N ALA A 375 12.11 19.02 4.67
CA ALA A 375 11.62 19.44 5.98
C ALA A 375 11.20 18.24 6.85
N ASN A 376 10.49 17.27 6.28
CA ASN A 376 10.09 16.05 6.98
C ASN A 376 11.28 15.15 7.33
N LEU A 377 12.29 15.01 6.46
CA LEU A 377 13.55 14.35 6.81
C LEU A 377 14.26 15.08 7.96
N GLY A 378 14.20 16.42 7.97
CA GLY A 378 14.74 17.22 9.06
C GLY A 378 14.02 17.00 10.39
N PHE A 379 12.68 16.92 10.36
CA PHE A 379 11.87 16.56 11.52
C PHE A 379 12.23 15.16 12.05
N LEU A 380 12.33 14.16 11.17
CA LEU A 380 12.70 12.79 11.56
C LEU A 380 14.12 12.73 12.14
N ALA A 381 15.06 13.50 11.59
CA ALA A 381 16.45 13.56 12.06
C ALA A 381 16.62 14.24 13.43
N ASN A 382 15.57 14.89 13.96
CA ASN A 382 15.60 15.44 15.31
C ASN A 382 15.87 14.33 16.35
N ARG A 383 16.74 14.63 17.32
CA ARG A 383 17.16 13.70 18.39
C ARG A 383 16.00 13.01 19.11
N SER A 384 14.91 13.73 19.36
CA SER A 384 13.75 13.27 20.10
C SER A 384 12.74 12.48 19.26
N VAL A 385 12.92 12.40 17.94
CA VAL A 385 12.08 11.59 17.03
C VAL A 385 12.83 10.30 16.68
N LEU A 386 13.77 10.36 15.73
CA LEU A 386 14.64 9.21 15.41
C LEU A 386 16.12 9.51 15.74
N GLY A 387 16.56 10.75 15.55
CA GLY A 387 17.91 11.22 15.84
C GLY A 387 19.02 10.52 15.06
N ARG A 388 20.26 10.81 15.43
CA ARG A 388 21.47 10.20 14.86
C ARG A 388 22.05 9.13 15.78
N VAL A 389 22.81 8.19 15.21
CA VAL A 389 23.61 7.22 16.00
C VAL A 389 24.57 7.93 16.95
N SER A 390 25.14 9.06 16.53
CA SER A 390 26.06 9.87 17.32
C SER A 390 25.42 10.62 18.49
N GLN A 391 24.09 10.58 18.62
CA GLN A 391 23.34 11.31 19.65
C GLN A 391 22.84 10.33 20.73
N PRO A 392 23.47 10.26 21.92
CA PRO A 392 23.06 9.34 22.96
C PRO A 392 21.58 9.47 23.34
N GLY A 393 20.89 8.34 23.42
CA GLY A 393 19.47 8.26 23.78
C GLY A 393 18.47 8.41 22.64
N SER A 394 18.92 8.67 21.40
CA SER A 394 18.06 8.64 20.21
C SER A 394 17.65 7.21 19.82
N GLU A 395 16.62 7.04 19.00
CA GLU A 395 16.21 5.73 18.48
C GLU A 395 17.29 5.12 17.57
N SER A 396 17.92 5.93 16.71
CA SER A 396 19.04 5.50 15.88
C SER A 396 20.21 4.98 16.74
N ALA A 397 20.53 5.64 17.86
CA ALA A 397 21.60 5.19 18.76
C ALA A 397 21.25 3.89 19.48
N LYS A 398 19.98 3.69 19.86
CA LYS A 398 19.51 2.44 20.48
C LYS A 398 19.57 1.25 19.52
N LEU A 399 19.25 1.47 18.25
CA LEU A 399 19.26 0.43 17.22
C LEU A 399 20.63 0.22 16.57
N GLY A 400 21.58 1.14 16.78
CA GLY A 400 22.95 1.03 16.28
C GLY A 400 23.12 1.36 14.80
N TYR A 401 22.12 1.97 14.14
CA TYR A 401 22.20 2.41 12.75
C TYR A 401 21.36 3.67 12.49
N GLU A 402 21.67 4.39 11.41
CA GLU A 402 20.97 5.63 11.05
C GLU A 402 19.57 5.30 10.48
N LEU A 403 18.52 5.63 11.23
CA LEU A 403 17.13 5.48 10.77
C LEU A 403 16.74 6.54 9.72
N VAL A 404 17.41 7.70 9.77
CA VAL A 404 17.28 8.76 8.77
C VAL A 404 18.61 8.88 8.04
N PRO A 405 18.63 8.83 6.69
CA PRO A 405 19.88 8.92 5.95
C PRO A 405 20.64 10.21 6.27
N GLN A 406 21.96 10.14 6.20
CA GLN A 406 22.83 11.31 6.23
C GLN A 406 22.63 12.13 4.94
N GLY A 407 22.54 13.46 5.07
CA GLY A 407 22.29 14.33 3.92
C GLY A 407 21.84 15.74 4.29
N PHE A 408 21.58 16.52 3.26
CA PHE A 408 21.27 17.95 3.36
C PHE A 408 20.29 18.40 2.27
N GLY A 409 19.55 19.46 2.56
CA GLY A 409 18.61 20.11 1.65
C GLY A 409 19.24 21.31 0.95
N LEU A 410 19.01 21.42 -0.35
CA LEU A 410 19.32 22.64 -1.12
C LEU A 410 18.12 23.58 -1.05
N PRO A 411 18.31 24.87 -0.76
CA PRO A 411 17.18 25.79 -0.64
C PRO A 411 16.53 26.09 -1.99
N VAL A 412 15.23 26.38 -1.96
CA VAL A 412 14.44 26.78 -3.15
C VAL A 412 15.03 28.01 -3.82
N GLN A 413 15.70 28.89 -3.04
CA GLN A 413 16.42 30.03 -3.59
C GLN A 413 17.53 29.63 -4.58
N PHE A 414 18.20 28.48 -4.41
CA PHE A 414 19.23 28.04 -5.36
C PHE A 414 18.65 27.86 -6.77
N TYR A 415 17.41 27.36 -6.89
CA TYR A 415 16.71 27.27 -8.16
C TYR A 415 16.41 28.65 -8.76
N ARG A 416 16.02 29.62 -7.92
CA ARG A 416 15.75 31.00 -8.36
C ARG A 416 17.02 31.68 -8.87
N ASP A 417 18.11 31.57 -8.11
CA ASP A 417 19.42 32.11 -8.47
C ASP A 417 19.98 31.44 -9.74
N PHE A 418 19.77 30.13 -9.89
CA PHE A 418 20.09 29.39 -11.11
C PHE A 418 19.40 30.01 -12.32
N LEU A 419 18.09 30.27 -12.25
CA LEU A 419 17.36 30.90 -13.35
C LEU A 419 17.74 32.38 -13.55
N ALA A 420 18.15 33.07 -12.50
CA ALA A 420 18.58 34.47 -12.55
C ALA A 420 20.00 34.66 -13.07
N LEU A 421 20.79 33.58 -13.18
CA LEU A 421 22.14 33.64 -13.73
C LEU A 421 22.11 34.16 -15.18
N PRO A 422 22.92 35.18 -15.55
CA PRO A 422 22.91 35.74 -16.90
C PRO A 422 23.13 34.70 -18.01
N ASP A 423 23.98 33.70 -17.77
CA ASP A 423 24.24 32.59 -18.71
C ASP A 423 22.98 31.73 -18.98
N ASN A 424 21.98 31.79 -18.10
CA ASN A 424 20.71 31.06 -18.20
C ASN A 424 19.54 31.96 -18.64
N ALA A 425 19.79 33.21 -19.05
CA ALA A 425 18.74 34.17 -19.40
C ALA A 425 17.79 33.67 -20.50
N ALA A 426 18.30 32.92 -21.48
CA ALA A 426 17.49 32.33 -22.54
C ALA A 426 16.50 31.27 -22.01
N LEU A 427 16.96 30.41 -21.08
CA LEU A 427 16.09 29.44 -20.41
C LEU A 427 15.03 30.15 -19.57
N LYS A 428 15.42 31.19 -18.82
CA LYS A 428 14.48 31.98 -18.02
C LYS A 428 13.41 32.64 -18.89
N ALA A 429 13.79 33.29 -20.00
CA ALA A 429 12.85 33.94 -20.90
C ALA A 429 11.86 32.93 -21.51
N LYS A 430 12.32 31.72 -21.85
CA LYS A 430 11.47 30.63 -22.34
C LYS A 430 10.46 30.17 -21.31
N ILE A 431 10.91 30.01 -20.06
CA ILE A 431 10.05 29.69 -18.91
C ILE A 431 9.00 30.79 -18.69
N ASP A 432 9.41 32.06 -18.67
CA ASP A 432 8.50 33.18 -18.43
C ASP A 432 7.41 33.24 -19.52
N ALA A 433 7.79 33.08 -20.80
CA ALA A 433 6.85 33.03 -21.92
C ALA A 433 5.89 31.84 -21.84
N PHE A 434 6.40 30.67 -21.46
CA PHE A 434 5.58 29.47 -21.25
C PHE A 434 4.54 29.68 -20.15
N VAL A 435 4.96 30.21 -18.99
CA VAL A 435 4.07 30.44 -17.84
C VAL A 435 2.94 31.40 -18.20
N VAL A 436 3.20 32.45 -18.98
CA VAL A 436 2.15 33.37 -19.45
C VAL A 436 1.10 32.63 -20.27
N ARG A 437 1.52 31.84 -21.27
CA ARG A 437 0.62 31.09 -22.16
C ARG A 437 -0.13 29.96 -21.45
N GLU A 438 0.50 29.29 -20.50
CA GLU A 438 -0.16 28.28 -19.68
C GLU A 438 -1.24 28.92 -18.80
N LYS A 439 -0.93 30.08 -18.18
CA LYS A 439 -1.86 30.77 -17.29
C LYS A 439 -3.08 31.35 -18.01
N SER A 440 -2.94 31.72 -19.27
CA SER A 440 -4.06 32.17 -20.12
C SER A 440 -4.88 31.02 -20.70
N GLY A 441 -4.42 29.77 -20.58
CA GLY A 441 -5.10 28.60 -21.15
C GLY A 441 -4.95 28.48 -22.66
N GLU A 442 -3.96 29.16 -23.26
CA GLU A 442 -3.72 29.15 -24.71
C GLU A 442 -3.09 27.86 -25.22
N LEU A 443 -2.44 27.08 -24.34
CA LEU A 443 -1.68 25.90 -24.74
C LEU A 443 -2.56 24.67 -24.93
N SER A 444 -2.55 24.10 -26.14
CA SER A 444 -3.04 22.75 -26.36
C SER A 444 -2.16 21.71 -25.64
N PRO A 445 -2.66 20.49 -25.36
CA PRO A 445 -1.86 19.43 -24.73
C PRO A 445 -0.54 19.12 -25.47
N ASN A 446 -0.57 19.11 -26.80
CA ASN A 446 0.61 18.85 -27.63
C ASN A 446 1.63 19.99 -27.57
N GLU A 447 1.18 21.25 -27.66
CA GLU A 447 2.06 22.41 -27.50
C GLU A 447 2.67 22.47 -26.11
N ARG A 448 1.87 22.23 -25.06
CA ARG A 448 2.35 22.15 -23.68
C ARG A 448 3.48 21.15 -23.55
N ARG A 449 3.28 19.92 -24.05
CA ARG A 449 4.30 18.87 -24.04
C ARG A 449 5.58 19.26 -24.78
N ALA A 450 5.44 19.79 -26.00
CA ALA A 450 6.58 20.19 -26.81
C ALA A 450 7.41 21.27 -26.11
N LEU A 451 6.76 22.35 -25.64
CA LEU A 451 7.44 23.43 -24.94
C LEU A 451 8.03 22.98 -23.59
N ALA A 452 7.33 22.12 -22.86
CA ALA A 452 7.85 21.51 -21.64
C ALA A 452 9.13 20.72 -21.91
N ALA A 453 9.15 19.89 -22.97
CA ALA A 453 10.33 19.14 -23.37
C ALA A 453 11.50 20.09 -23.70
N GLU A 454 11.24 21.16 -24.47
CA GLU A 454 12.27 22.14 -24.79
C GLU A 454 12.81 22.90 -23.56
N ILE A 455 11.97 23.19 -22.57
CA ILE A 455 12.41 23.79 -21.29
C ILE A 455 13.33 22.82 -20.55
N ARG A 456 12.97 21.54 -20.46
CA ARG A 456 13.81 20.51 -19.82
C ARG A 456 15.17 20.38 -20.49
N GLU A 457 15.22 20.35 -21.82
CA GLU A 457 16.49 20.32 -22.57
C GLU A 457 17.35 21.56 -22.25
N GLY A 458 16.72 22.73 -22.10
CA GLY A 458 17.39 23.95 -21.66
C GLY A 458 18.07 23.82 -20.30
N PHE A 459 17.45 23.12 -19.33
CA PHE A 459 18.09 22.85 -18.03
C PHE A 459 19.35 21.99 -18.16
N TYR A 460 19.40 21.04 -19.09
CA TYR A 460 20.55 20.14 -19.23
C TYR A 460 21.80 20.86 -19.73
N VAL A 461 21.65 21.94 -20.50
CA VAL A 461 22.76 22.76 -21.02
C VAL A 461 23.03 24.05 -20.23
N ALA A 462 22.11 24.46 -19.36
CA ALA A 462 22.26 25.63 -18.49
C ALA A 462 23.49 25.54 -17.55
N LYS A 463 23.87 26.60 -16.86
CA LYS A 463 24.99 26.58 -15.89
C LYS A 463 24.48 26.63 -14.45
N VAL A 464 25.05 25.79 -13.60
CA VAL A 464 24.87 25.91 -12.14
C VAL A 464 25.74 27.07 -11.65
N PRO A 465 25.22 28.03 -10.86
CA PRO A 465 26.05 29.09 -10.29
C PRO A 465 27.29 28.52 -9.59
N PRO A 466 28.53 28.96 -9.94
CA PRO A 466 29.75 28.34 -9.43
C PRO A 466 29.85 28.32 -7.91
N ALA A 467 29.41 29.39 -7.24
CA ALA A 467 29.40 29.47 -5.79
C ALA A 467 28.48 28.41 -5.15
N GLN A 468 27.30 28.16 -5.73
CA GLN A 468 26.39 27.13 -5.24
C GLN A 468 26.94 25.73 -5.48
N LEU A 469 27.53 25.49 -6.65
CA LEU A 469 28.14 24.19 -6.94
C LEU A 469 29.30 23.90 -5.98
N ALA A 470 30.12 24.90 -5.66
CA ALA A 470 31.19 24.78 -4.67
C ALA A 470 30.65 24.44 -3.26
N LEU A 471 29.57 25.11 -2.81
CA LEU A 471 28.91 24.79 -1.54
C LEU A 471 28.39 23.35 -1.51
N VAL A 472 27.78 22.88 -2.59
CA VAL A 472 27.32 21.48 -2.68
C VAL A 472 28.50 20.50 -2.61
N GLN A 473 29.59 20.79 -3.33
CA GLN A 473 30.79 19.96 -3.30
C GLN A 473 31.43 19.91 -1.91
N GLU A 474 31.44 21.03 -1.18
CA GLU A 474 31.89 21.10 0.21
C GLU A 474 31.05 20.19 1.13
N GLN A 475 29.72 20.26 1.03
CA GLN A 475 28.84 19.41 1.84
C GLN A 475 28.94 17.93 1.47
N ILE A 476 29.18 17.59 0.19
CA ILE A 476 29.52 16.22 -0.22
C ILE A 476 30.85 15.78 0.40
N GLY A 477 31.84 16.67 0.48
CA GLY A 477 33.11 16.42 1.18
C GLY A 477 32.89 16.07 2.65
N ARG A 478 32.08 16.86 3.37
CA ARG A 478 31.66 16.55 4.75
C ARG A 478 30.93 15.21 4.84
N LEU A 479 30.02 14.90 3.91
CA LEU A 479 29.28 13.65 3.90
C LEU A 479 30.19 12.42 3.74
N ARG A 480 31.23 12.50 2.92
CA ARG A 480 32.23 11.43 2.74
C ARG A 480 33.05 11.14 4.00
N GLN A 481 33.21 12.13 4.89
CA GLN A 481 33.87 11.92 6.18
C GLN A 481 32.96 11.17 7.17
N LEU A 482 31.64 11.37 7.06
CA LEU A 482 30.64 10.74 7.93
C LEU A 482 30.22 9.34 7.46
N VAL A 483 30.23 9.10 6.16
CA VAL A 483 29.80 7.84 5.55
C VAL A 483 30.99 7.20 4.82
N PRO A 484 31.67 6.23 5.46
CA PRO A 484 32.76 5.48 4.82
C PRO A 484 32.27 4.82 3.52
N ASN A 485 33.13 4.82 2.49
CA ASN A 485 32.84 4.21 1.18
C ASN A 485 31.61 4.79 0.46
N LEU A 486 31.30 6.07 0.66
CA LEU A 486 30.24 6.74 -0.08
C LEU A 486 30.61 6.92 -1.57
N GLU A 487 30.15 5.98 -2.40
CA GLU A 487 30.36 6.00 -3.85
C GLU A 487 29.24 6.71 -4.61
N LYS A 488 28.00 6.59 -4.14
CA LYS A 488 26.79 7.05 -4.82
C LYS A 488 25.97 7.92 -3.88
N MET A 489 25.29 8.90 -4.47
CA MET A 489 24.36 9.77 -3.75
C MET A 489 23.07 9.92 -4.56
N LYS A 490 21.93 10.00 -3.86
CA LYS A 490 20.63 10.26 -4.49
C LYS A 490 20.31 11.76 -4.40
N PHE A 491 20.14 12.40 -5.55
CA PHE A 491 19.59 13.75 -5.68
C PHE A 491 18.08 13.62 -5.83
N ARG A 492 17.33 14.11 -4.86
CA ARG A 492 15.87 13.99 -4.81
C ARG A 492 15.22 15.36 -4.90
N SER A 493 14.14 15.44 -5.65
CA SER A 493 13.26 16.61 -5.67
C SER A 493 12.55 16.78 -4.32
N SER A 494 12.53 18.01 -3.84
CA SER A 494 11.81 18.45 -2.64
C SER A 494 11.15 19.78 -2.99
N ALA A 495 9.88 19.72 -3.41
CA ALA A 495 9.15 20.90 -3.89
C ALA A 495 8.51 21.66 -2.71
N ASN A 496 8.40 22.98 -2.84
CA ASN A 496 7.70 23.84 -1.88
C ASN A 496 6.19 23.96 -2.14
N ALA A 497 5.69 23.29 -3.17
CA ALA A 497 4.26 23.20 -3.46
C ALA A 497 3.55 22.12 -2.62
N GLU A 498 4.29 21.15 -2.07
CA GLU A 498 3.75 20.00 -1.31
C GLU A 498 3.08 20.43 0.02
N ASP A 499 3.33 21.66 0.49
CA ASP A 499 2.71 22.20 1.72
C ASP A 499 1.41 22.98 1.44
N ILE A 500 0.97 23.08 0.19
CA ILE A 500 -0.31 23.72 -0.14
C ILE A 500 -1.44 22.74 0.21
N PRO A 501 -2.46 23.17 0.98
CA PRO A 501 -3.62 22.33 1.26
C PRO A 501 -4.24 21.75 -0.01
N ASN A 502 -4.43 20.42 -0.03
CA ASN A 502 -5.00 19.64 -1.14
C ASN A 502 -4.14 19.61 -2.42
N PHE A 503 -2.81 19.70 -2.30
CA PHE A 503 -1.88 19.43 -3.40
C PHE A 503 -0.74 18.50 -2.96
N ASP A 504 -0.65 17.30 -3.52
CA ASP A 504 0.51 16.42 -3.38
C ASP A 504 1.36 16.37 -4.65
N GLY A 505 2.64 16.67 -4.48
CA GLY A 505 3.65 16.57 -5.52
C GLY A 505 4.23 15.16 -5.71
N ALA A 506 3.72 14.14 -5.00
CA ALA A 506 4.21 12.78 -5.08
C ALA A 506 4.20 12.27 -6.52
N GLY A 507 5.32 11.67 -6.93
CA GLY A 507 5.50 11.10 -8.27
C GLY A 507 5.49 12.11 -9.42
N LEU A 508 5.50 13.43 -9.17
CA LEU A 508 5.55 14.44 -10.26
C LEU A 508 6.97 14.74 -10.75
N HIS A 509 7.95 14.50 -9.89
CA HIS A 509 9.32 14.97 -10.06
C HIS A 509 10.30 13.81 -9.94
N ASP A 510 11.39 13.89 -10.69
CA ASP A 510 12.36 12.81 -10.81
C ASP A 510 13.41 12.86 -9.70
N SER A 511 14.07 11.72 -9.48
CA SER A 511 15.19 11.61 -8.56
C SER A 511 16.34 10.85 -9.22
N PHE A 512 17.53 11.41 -9.18
CA PHE A 512 18.69 10.89 -9.91
C PHE A 512 19.74 10.32 -8.97
N SER A 513 20.36 9.22 -9.39
CA SER A 513 21.51 8.64 -8.69
C SER A 513 22.79 9.13 -9.35
N VAL A 514 23.66 9.79 -8.58
CA VAL A 514 24.96 10.26 -9.05
C VAL A 514 26.07 9.37 -8.48
N LYS A 515 27.21 9.30 -9.19
CA LYS A 515 28.43 8.63 -8.76
C LYS A 515 29.46 9.71 -8.45
N LEU A 516 29.96 9.74 -7.22
CA LEU A 516 30.83 10.83 -6.76
C LEU A 516 32.25 10.77 -7.36
N SER A 517 32.59 9.70 -8.08
CA SER A 517 33.80 9.55 -8.90
C SER A 517 33.63 10.00 -10.35
N SER A 518 32.41 10.29 -10.80
CA SER A 518 32.17 10.76 -12.17
C SER A 518 32.64 12.19 -12.36
N THR A 519 33.11 12.49 -13.56
CA THR A 519 33.56 13.81 -13.98
C THR A 519 32.58 14.42 -14.97
N ASP A 520 32.42 15.74 -14.92
CA ASP A 520 31.65 16.48 -15.90
C ASP A 520 32.37 16.46 -17.26
N ASN A 521 31.60 16.53 -18.34
CA ASN A 521 32.20 16.78 -19.66
C ASN A 521 32.64 18.25 -19.78
N ALA A 522 33.44 18.56 -20.80
CA ALA A 522 34.01 19.90 -20.99
C ALA A 522 32.94 20.99 -21.16
N GLN A 523 31.77 20.63 -21.70
CA GLN A 523 30.64 21.54 -21.91
C GLN A 523 29.76 21.69 -20.66
N MET A 524 30.02 20.92 -19.60
CA MET A 524 29.17 20.77 -18.42
C MET A 524 27.71 20.47 -18.77
N SER A 525 27.45 19.84 -19.92
CA SER A 525 26.11 19.52 -20.41
C SER A 525 25.65 18.17 -19.87
N CYS A 526 24.36 18.00 -19.71
CA CYS A 526 23.76 16.75 -19.26
C CYS A 526 22.82 16.18 -20.32
N ARG A 527 22.39 14.94 -20.13
CA ARG A 527 21.31 14.31 -20.90
C ARG A 527 20.64 13.23 -20.08
N ILE A 528 19.40 12.91 -20.41
CA ILE A 528 18.70 11.74 -19.89
C ILE A 528 18.95 10.56 -20.83
N GLU A 529 19.37 9.44 -20.25
CA GLU A 529 19.38 8.13 -20.90
C GLU A 529 18.23 7.31 -20.30
N VAL A 530 17.47 6.66 -21.17
CA VAL A 530 16.39 5.77 -20.80
C VAL A 530 16.93 4.35 -20.85
N GLU A 531 16.92 3.67 -19.70
CA GLU A 531 17.32 2.27 -19.59
C GLU A 531 16.09 1.43 -19.24
N GLN A 532 15.89 0.32 -19.95
CA GLN A 532 14.87 -0.66 -19.58
C GLN A 532 15.46 -1.59 -18.51
N ASP A 533 14.82 -1.64 -17.34
CA ASP A 533 15.19 -2.50 -16.21
C ASP A 533 13.99 -3.41 -15.90
N GLY A 534 13.84 -4.49 -16.69
CA GLY A 534 12.64 -5.33 -16.68
C GLY A 534 11.39 -4.56 -17.15
N PRO A 535 10.25 -4.64 -16.45
CA PRO A 535 9.05 -3.87 -16.80
C PRO A 535 9.17 -2.38 -16.45
N ALA A 536 10.20 -1.96 -15.71
CA ALA A 536 10.37 -0.58 -15.27
C ALA A 536 11.30 0.21 -16.21
N THR A 537 10.89 1.43 -16.54
CA THR A 537 11.75 2.37 -17.27
C THR A 537 12.52 3.21 -16.27
N LYS A 538 13.86 3.18 -16.37
CA LYS A 538 14.75 3.92 -15.48
C LYS A 538 15.38 5.10 -16.21
N LEU A 539 15.13 6.30 -15.71
CA LEU A 539 15.76 7.52 -16.20
C LEU A 539 17.10 7.74 -15.50
N GLU A 540 18.18 7.76 -16.27
CA GLU A 540 19.51 8.06 -15.79
C GLU A 540 19.99 9.42 -16.33
N ILE A 541 20.49 10.29 -15.45
CA ILE A 541 21.18 11.50 -15.89
C ILE A 541 22.66 11.18 -16.18
N LYS A 542 23.16 11.68 -17.31
CA LYS A 542 24.59 11.59 -17.68
C LYS A 542 25.17 12.96 -17.99
N PRO A 543 26.44 13.22 -17.62
CA PRO A 543 27.26 12.42 -16.69
C PRO A 543 26.60 12.24 -15.31
N LYS A 544 26.95 11.17 -14.57
CA LYS A 544 26.37 10.89 -13.23
C LYS A 544 27.02 11.79 -12.16
N THR A 545 27.13 13.09 -12.40
CA THR A 545 27.82 14.06 -11.54
C THR A 545 26.83 14.80 -10.64
N PRO A 546 27.27 15.38 -9.50
CA PRO A 546 26.41 16.23 -8.67
C PRO A 546 25.76 17.39 -9.46
N GLN A 547 26.54 18.00 -10.35
CA GLN A 547 26.10 19.08 -11.23
C GLN A 547 24.91 18.63 -12.10
N CYS A 548 25.04 17.49 -12.78
CA CYS A 548 23.95 16.95 -13.57
C CYS A 548 22.77 16.46 -12.71
N GLY A 549 23.04 15.94 -11.50
CA GLY A 549 21.99 15.61 -10.53
C GLY A 549 21.10 16.81 -10.19
N ILE A 550 21.69 17.99 -9.94
CA ILE A 550 20.95 19.24 -9.70
C ILE A 550 20.09 19.61 -10.91
N LYS A 551 20.70 19.65 -12.11
CA LYS A 551 19.97 20.00 -13.34
C LYS A 551 18.84 19.04 -13.65
N GLY A 552 19.06 17.74 -13.48
CA GLY A 552 18.04 16.71 -13.69
C GLY A 552 16.84 16.94 -12.78
N VAL A 553 17.07 17.17 -11.49
CA VAL A 553 16.01 17.48 -10.52
C VAL A 553 15.28 18.77 -10.91
N TYR A 554 15.99 19.83 -11.28
CA TYR A 554 15.39 21.11 -11.70
C TYR A 554 14.57 20.98 -12.99
N ALA A 555 15.08 20.23 -13.99
CA ALA A 555 14.35 19.94 -15.22
C ALA A 555 13.04 19.21 -14.93
N SER A 556 13.03 18.27 -13.97
CA SER A 556 11.83 17.49 -13.64
C SER A 556 10.66 18.32 -13.11
N LEU A 557 10.90 19.54 -12.60
CA LEU A 557 9.84 20.51 -12.28
C LEU A 557 8.96 20.79 -13.51
N TRP A 558 9.53 20.68 -14.71
CA TRP A 558 8.89 20.93 -15.99
C TRP A 558 8.45 19.66 -16.72
N ASN A 559 8.33 18.54 -16.01
CA ASN A 559 7.63 17.38 -16.55
C ASN A 559 6.19 17.78 -16.90
N ALA A 560 5.68 17.30 -18.04
CA ALA A 560 4.35 17.68 -18.54
C ALA A 560 3.25 17.47 -17.48
N ARG A 561 3.29 16.32 -16.81
CA ARG A 561 2.40 15.98 -15.68
C ARG A 561 2.50 16.98 -14.54
N ALA A 562 3.72 17.38 -14.15
CA ALA A 562 3.93 18.33 -13.08
C ALA A 562 3.36 19.71 -13.42
N ILE A 563 3.45 20.11 -14.70
CA ILE A 563 2.83 21.35 -15.20
C ILE A 563 1.30 21.24 -15.17
N GLU A 564 0.73 20.15 -15.67
CA GLU A 564 -0.73 19.93 -15.72
C GLU A 564 -1.34 19.95 -14.31
N GLU A 565 -0.70 19.29 -13.35
CA GLU A 565 -1.16 19.24 -11.95
C GLU A 565 -1.09 20.61 -11.29
N ARG A 566 0.00 21.37 -11.49
CA ARG A 566 0.09 22.75 -10.99
C ARG A 566 -0.93 23.66 -11.65
N SER A 567 -1.15 23.51 -12.96
CA SER A 567 -2.10 24.34 -13.71
C SER A 567 -3.54 24.06 -13.29
N PHE A 568 -3.86 22.79 -13.04
CA PHE A 568 -5.13 22.37 -12.46
C PHE A 568 -5.31 22.87 -11.01
N ALA A 569 -4.25 22.80 -10.20
CA ALA A 569 -4.19 23.33 -8.85
C ALA A 569 -4.17 24.86 -8.77
N ARG A 570 -3.90 25.54 -9.90
CA ARG A 570 -3.73 26.98 -10.06
C ARG A 570 -2.55 27.52 -9.26
N LEU A 571 -1.38 26.88 -9.40
CA LEU A 571 -0.11 27.23 -8.74
C LEU A 571 0.86 27.94 -9.69
#